data_AF-A0A453NBC5-F1
#
_entry.id   AF-A0A453NBC5-F1
#
_cell.length_a   1.000
_cell.length_b   1.000
_cell.length_c   1.000
_cell.angle_alpha   90.00
_cell.angle_beta   90.00
_cell.angle_gamma   90.00
#
_symmetry.space_group_name_H-M   'P 1'
#
loop_
_entity.id
_entity.type
_entity.pdbx_description
1 polymer ?
#
loop_
_entity_poly.entity_id
_entity_poly.type
_entity_poly.pdbx_seq_one_letter_code
_entity_poly.pdbx_strand_id
1 'polypeptide(L)' 'MSTRFWEDTWLGETPLALQYPTLYNIVQRKEDYVGIVFQNIPLNIQFRRTLVGERWTAWMHLVRRLIEVRLSNVPDST' A
#
# COMPACT_ATOMS: atom_id res chain seq x y z
N MET A 1 -0.33 8.01 -16.75
CA MET A 1 0.73 8.02 -15.71
C MET A 1 0.42 6.90 -14.75
N SER A 2 1.33 5.94 -14.57
CA SER A 2 1.12 4.81 -13.66
C SER A 2 2.08 4.94 -12.49
N THR A 3 1.57 5.44 -11.36
CA THR A 3 2.32 5.59 -10.11
C THR A 3 2.59 4.22 -9.50
N ARG A 4 3.86 3.92 -9.21
CA ARG A 4 4.30 2.67 -8.56
C ARG A 4 3.91 2.68 -7.09
N PHE A 5 3.29 1.60 -6.63
CA PHE A 5 2.78 1.50 -5.28
C PHE A 5 3.91 1.57 -4.23
N TRP A 6 5.04 0.90 -4.46
CA TRP A 6 6.12 0.87 -3.47
C TRP A 6 7.17 1.95 -3.66
N GLU A 7 7.47 2.31 -4.90
CA GLU A 7 8.68 3.06 -5.26
C GLU A 7 8.44 4.56 -5.44
N ASP A 8 7.21 4.97 -5.73
CA ASP A 8 6.89 6.39 -5.87
C ASP A 8 6.36 6.98 -4.56
N THR A 9 6.59 8.27 -4.37
CA THR A 9 6.04 9.04 -3.26
C THR A 9 4.61 9.47 -3.59
N TRP A 10 3.64 8.64 -3.20
CA TRP A 10 2.21 8.95 -3.35
C TRP A 10 1.43 8.85 -2.04
N LEU A 11 2.01 8.24 -1.00
CA LEU A 11 1.41 8.06 0.32
C LEU A 11 2.35 8.60 1.42
N GLY A 12 2.30 9.91 1.65
CA GLY A 12 3.17 10.64 2.57
C GLY A 12 4.35 11.31 1.85
N GLU A 13 5.45 11.53 2.57
CA GLU A 13 6.61 12.30 2.07
C GLU A 13 7.71 11.43 1.44
N THR A 14 7.74 10.13 1.76
CA THR A 14 8.73 9.17 1.24
C THR A 14 8.02 7.99 0.56
N PRO A 15 8.69 7.26 -0.33
CA PRO A 15 8.11 6.05 -0.94
C PRO A 15 7.84 4.97 0.12
N LEU A 16 6.81 4.15 -0.11
CA LEU A 16 6.42 3.09 0.82
C LEU A 16 7.51 2.05 1.05
N ALA A 17 8.39 1.84 0.07
CA ALA A 17 9.56 0.96 0.21
C ALA A 17 10.52 1.42 1.33
N LEU A 18 10.65 2.73 1.54
CA LEU A 18 11.48 3.29 2.61
C LEU A 18 10.74 3.33 3.95
N GLN A 19 9.43 3.59 3.94
CA GLN A 19 8.62 3.61 5.15
C GLN A 19 8.42 2.20 5.74
N TYR A 20 8.29 1.18 4.89
CA TYR A 20 8.03 -0.20 5.29
C TYR A 20 9.00 -1.19 4.63
N PRO A 21 10.31 -1.12 4.96
CA PRO A 21 11.32 -1.97 4.34
C PRO A 21 11.08 -3.46 4.60
N THR A 22 10.49 -3.80 5.75
CA THR A 22 10.13 -5.18 6.12
C THR A 22 9.02 -5.76 5.24
N LEU A 23 8.05 -4.94 4.83
CA LEU A 23 6.99 -5.34 3.90
C LEU A 23 7.51 -5.40 2.46
N TYR A 24 8.28 -4.39 2.06
CA TYR A 24 8.85 -4.31 0.72
C TYR A 24 9.78 -5.50 0.41
N ASN A 25 10.55 -5.98 1.40
CA ASN A 25 11.43 -7.14 1.22
C ASN A 25 10.67 -8.47 1.01
N ILE A 26 9.40 -8.53 1.42
CA ILE A 26 8.60 -9.75 1.29
C ILE A 26 7.51 -9.63 0.23
N VAL A 27 7.34 -8.47 -0.41
CA VAL A 27 6.35 -8.33 -1.49
C VAL A 27 6.79 -9.12 -2.71
N GLN A 28 5.84 -9.79 -3.36
CA GLN A 28 6.11 -10.59 -4.55
C GLN A 28 6.28 -9.71 -5.78
N ARG A 29 5.46 -8.65 -5.88
CA ARG A 29 5.39 -7.72 -7.00
C ARG A 29 5.68 -6.31 -6.50
N LYS A 30 6.88 -5.83 -6.78
CA LYS A 30 7.34 -4.48 -6.40
C LYS A 30 6.88 -3.41 -7.39
N GLU A 31 6.67 -3.83 -8.63
CA GLU A 31 6.28 -3.00 -9.77
C GLU A 31 4.76 -2.83 -9.90
N ASP A 32 3.99 -3.23 -8.88
CA ASP A 32 2.55 -3.00 -8.87
C ASP A 32 2.25 -1.49 -8.83
N TYR A 33 1.20 -1.11 -9.54
CA TYR A 33 0.76 0.27 -9.62
C TYR A 33 -0.37 0.54 -8.64
N VAL A 34 -0.43 1.77 -8.13
CA VAL A 34 -1.50 2.23 -7.23
C VAL A 34 -2.88 1.89 -7.81
N GLY A 35 -3.12 2.20 -9.09
CA GLY A 35 -4.40 1.89 -9.74
C GLY A 35 -4.77 0.40 -9.75
N ILE A 36 -3.80 -0.49 -9.94
CA ILE A 36 -4.03 -1.95 -9.95
C ILE A 36 -4.26 -2.49 -8.54
N VAL A 37 -3.52 -1.98 -7.56
CA VAL A 37 -3.65 -2.37 -6.16
C VAL A 37 -5.03 -2.00 -5.61
N PHE A 38 -5.54 -0.82 -5.97
CA PHE A 38 -6.85 -0.32 -5.55
C PHE A 38 -8.01 -0.78 -6.45
N GLN A 39 -7.75 -1.52 -7.52
CA GLN A 39 -8.78 -1.95 -8.46
C GLN A 39 -9.78 -2.96 -7.85
N ASN A 40 -9.34 -3.77 -6.88
CA ASN A 40 -10.15 -4.82 -6.26
C ASN A 40 -10.10 -4.77 -4.73
N ILE A 41 -11.14 -5.31 -4.10
CA ILE A 41 -11.19 -5.57 -2.65
C ILE A 41 -11.33 -7.09 -2.48
N PRO A 42 -10.36 -7.77 -1.83
CA PRO A 42 -9.19 -7.23 -1.12
C PRO A 42 -8.12 -6.66 -2.07
N LEU A 43 -7.28 -5.75 -1.54
CA LEU A 43 -6.15 -5.13 -2.26
C LEU A 43 -5.30 -6.19 -2.97
N ASN A 44 -4.94 -5.95 -4.23
CA ASN A 44 -4.17 -6.89 -5.03
C ASN A 44 -2.68 -6.85 -4.68
N ILE A 45 -2.33 -7.22 -3.44
CA ILE A 45 -0.95 -7.25 -2.93
C ILE A 45 -0.61 -8.67 -2.50
N GLN A 46 0.43 -9.22 -3.09
CA GLN A 46 0.92 -10.57 -2.80
C GLN A 46 2.23 -10.52 -2.02
N PHE A 47 2.30 -11.30 -0.93
CA PHE A 47 3.50 -11.45 -0.11
C PHE A 47 4.10 -12.86 -0.27
N ARG A 48 5.42 -12.93 -0.38
CA ARG A 48 6.19 -14.19 -0.41
C ARG A 48 6.30 -14.86 0.96
N ARG A 49 6.00 -14.14 2.04
CA ARG A 49 6.11 -14.60 3.44
C ARG A 49 4.83 -14.27 4.19
N THR A 50 4.52 -15.10 5.18
CA THR A 50 3.41 -14.83 6.10
C THR A 50 3.64 -13.53 6.86
N LEU A 51 2.59 -12.74 6.99
CA LEU A 51 2.54 -11.55 7.81
C LEU A 51 2.30 -11.97 9.26
N VAL A 52 3.34 -11.95 10.08
CA VAL A 52 3.27 -12.27 11.52
C VAL A 52 4.08 -11.27 12.32
N GLY A 53 3.67 -11.02 13.57
CA GLY A 53 4.32 -10.07 14.48
C GLY A 53 4.44 -8.67 13.88
N GLU A 54 5.64 -8.11 13.92
CA GLU A 54 5.98 -6.78 13.40
C GLU A 54 5.51 -6.54 11.95
N ARG A 55 5.54 -7.57 11.10
CA ARG A 55 5.07 -7.46 9.70
C ARG A 55 3.56 -7.28 9.61
N TRP A 56 2.81 -7.95 10.48
CA TRP A 56 1.37 -7.79 10.55
C TRP A 56 1.00 -6.39 11.06
N THR A 57 1.69 -5.90 12.10
CA THR A 57 1.53 -4.53 12.60
C THR A 57 1.80 -3.49 11.52
N ALA A 58 2.92 -3.61 10.80
CA ALA A 58 3.27 -2.75 9.67
C ALA A 58 2.21 -2.80 8.55
N TRP A 59 1.70 -4.00 8.25
CA TRP A 59 0.66 -4.19 7.24
C TRP A 59 -0.66 -3.52 7.66
N MET A 60 -1.12 -3.72 8.89
CA MET A 60 -2.32 -3.07 9.41
C MET A 60 -2.18 -1.53 9.40
N HIS A 61 -1.02 -1.02 9.77
CA HIS A 61 -0.73 0.41 9.73
C HIS A 61 -0.78 0.95 8.29
N LEU A 62 -0.21 0.23 7.33
CA LEU A 62 -0.32 0.57 5.91
C LEU A 62 -1.78 0.54 5.45
N VAL A 63 -2.52 -0.55 5.69
CA VAL A 63 -3.92 -0.70 5.30
C VAL A 63 -4.79 0.43 5.84
N ARG A 64 -4.58 0.85 7.09
CA ARG A 64 -5.30 1.99 7.67
C ARG A 64 -5.08 3.27 6.85
N ARG A 65 -3.84 3.58 6.50
CA ARG A 65 -3.51 4.75 5.65
C ARG A 65 -4.09 4.64 4.24
N LEU A 66 -4.15 3.43 3.68
CA LEU A 66 -4.78 3.19 2.38
C LEU A 66 -6.30 3.46 2.43
N ILE A 67 -6.96 3.05 3.51
CA ILE A 67 -8.38 3.32 3.74
C ILE A 67 -8.62 4.82 3.89
N GLU A 68 -7.77 5.54 4.65
CA GLU A 68 -7.86 6.99 4.79
C GLU A 68 -7.77 7.70 3.44
N VAL A 69 -6.80 7.36 2.58
CA VAL A 69 -6.69 7.93 1.23
C VAL A 69 -7.89 7.62 0.35
N ARG A 70 -8.45 6.41 0.47
CA ARG A 70 -9.67 6.02 -0.26
C ARG A 70 -10.88 6.83 0.19
N LEU A 71 -11.01 7.10 1.49
CA LEU A 71 -12.10 7.88 2.06
C LEU A 71 -11.98 9.37 1.73
N SER A 72 -10.79 9.95 1.77
CA SER A 72 -10.56 11.35 1.39
C SER A 72 -10.83 11.65 -0.08
N ASN A 73 -10.90 10.61 -0.93
CA ASN A 73 -11.25 10.74 -2.34
C ASN A 73 -12.75 10.55 -2.61
N VAL A 74 -13.58 10.37 -1.57
CA VAL A 74 -15.03 10.51 -1.70
C VAL A 74 -15.32 12.01 -1.67
N PRO A 75 -15.84 12.61 -2.76
CA PRO A 75 -16.32 13.99 -2.66
C PRO A 75 -17.48 14.00 -1.66
N ASP A 76 -17.40 14.87 -0.64
CA ASP A 76 -18.56 15.28 0.14
C ASP A 76 -19.60 15.83 -0.86
N SER A 77 -20.53 14.98 -1.29
CA SER A 77 -21.67 15.41 -2.08
C SER A 77 -22.59 16.20 -1.17
N THR A 78 -22.54 17.53 -1.31
CA THR A 78 -23.61 18.47 -0.96
C THR A 78 -24.91 18.15 -1.66
#